data_AF-A0A2P7EBV1-F1
#
_entry.id   AF-A0A2P7EBV1-F1
#
_cell.length_a   1.000
_cell.length_b   1.000
_cell.length_c   1.000
_cell.angle_alpha   90.00
_cell.angle_beta   90.00
_cell.angle_gamma   90.00
#
_symmetry.space_group_name_H-M   'P 1'
#
loop_
_entity.id
_entity.type
_entity.pdbx_description
1 polymer ?
#
loop_
_entity_poly.entity_id
_entity_poly.type
_entity_poly.pdbx_seq_one_letter_code
_entity_poly.pdbx_strand_id
1 'polypeptide(L)'
;YTPFSYTLKSDLFSDPDSSITLSATTNTGDTLPSWLTFNPTTRTLSGTPTTGGTINLNLSATDELGSISAPLSLKIKEVQSLSSSTTPIRYQRNKELTVPINYSTSDSSTTTGLSFKVHFNSSLLSFDSTTGITNKTQADLFQIGAIQQDTANTDNDATTDSFIPINIASFTGQFPTAGVPVKLADLIFKSLDKPIDPITGLKDTSINFTETEAASGYGFAATSASLKPLSFSLDVDRDGKVTALGDGLMIIRKLFGAAFAGDALINKAISPDSPYLNGIAYNTLTTQQKADVAAQVHANIQEGIDSKMLDVDKDSKTTALGDGLMVIRHLFGAAFAGAALTNKAISPDSPYFGTPANFAAVAANIDVMRPV
;
A
#
# COMPACT_ATOMS: atom_id res chain seq x y z
N TYR A 1 7.41 -16.96 -9.77
CA TYR A 1 7.94 -17.17 -11.14
C TYR A 1 6.84 -17.01 -12.15
N THR A 2 7.17 -16.64 -13.38
CA THR A 2 6.21 -16.47 -14.49
C THR A 2 6.16 -17.74 -15.36
N PRO A 3 5.01 -18.02 -16.02
CA PRO A 3 4.93 -19.12 -16.97
C PRO A 3 5.87 -18.88 -18.16
N PHE A 4 6.41 -19.97 -18.72
CA PHE A 4 7.23 -19.94 -19.92
C PHE A 4 6.76 -20.97 -20.95
N SER A 5 7.11 -20.73 -22.21
CA SER A 5 6.95 -21.66 -23.33
C SER A 5 8.15 -21.53 -24.25
N TYR A 6 8.77 -22.65 -24.60
CA TYR A 6 9.96 -22.70 -25.46
C TYR A 6 9.82 -23.85 -26.47
N THR A 7 9.75 -23.52 -27.74
CA THR A 7 9.70 -24.49 -28.84
C THR A 7 11.12 -24.82 -29.31
N LEU A 8 11.46 -26.11 -29.31
CA LEU A 8 12.72 -26.62 -29.83
C LEU A 8 12.81 -26.36 -31.34
N LYS A 9 14.02 -26.11 -31.85
CA LYS A 9 14.24 -25.97 -33.29
C LYS A 9 13.82 -27.25 -34.02
N SER A 10 13.20 -27.08 -35.19
CA SER A 10 12.69 -28.20 -35.98
C SER A 10 13.78 -29.10 -36.56
N ASP A 11 15.01 -28.62 -36.65
CA ASP A 11 16.19 -29.32 -37.14
C ASP A 11 17.10 -29.86 -36.02
N LEU A 12 16.66 -29.78 -34.76
CA LEU A 12 17.45 -30.31 -33.62
C LEU A 12 17.71 -31.81 -33.75
N PHE A 13 16.74 -32.54 -34.29
CA PHE A 13 16.84 -33.94 -34.66
C PHE A 13 16.21 -34.14 -36.04
N SER A 14 16.89 -34.89 -36.89
CA SER A 14 16.42 -35.23 -38.23
C SER A 14 16.77 -36.69 -38.53
N ASP A 15 15.80 -37.41 -39.06
CA ASP A 15 16.00 -38.75 -39.63
C ASP A 15 15.38 -38.74 -41.04
N PRO A 16 16.17 -38.95 -42.11
CA PRO A 16 15.65 -38.99 -43.47
C PRO A 16 14.93 -40.31 -43.82
N ASP A 17 15.18 -41.37 -43.06
CA ASP A 17 14.75 -42.74 -43.38
C ASP A 17 13.57 -43.18 -42.51
N SER A 18 13.30 -42.51 -41.38
CA SER A 18 12.26 -42.90 -40.44
C SER A 18 11.53 -41.74 -39.73
N SER A 19 10.42 -42.07 -39.07
CA SER A 19 9.74 -41.13 -38.16
C SER A 19 10.34 -41.20 -36.76
N ILE A 20 10.71 -40.06 -36.19
CA ILE A 20 11.26 -39.97 -34.83
C ILE A 20 10.18 -39.71 -33.77
N THR A 21 10.33 -40.35 -32.62
CA THR A 21 9.60 -40.00 -31.39
C THR A 21 10.50 -39.15 -30.49
N LEU A 22 10.00 -37.99 -30.07
CA LEU A 22 10.72 -37.10 -29.17
C LEU A 22 10.33 -37.34 -27.72
N SER A 23 11.29 -37.24 -26.81
CA SER A 23 11.06 -37.24 -25.37
C SER A 23 12.04 -36.30 -24.66
N ALA A 24 11.73 -35.96 -23.41
CA ALA A 24 12.58 -35.14 -22.56
C ALA A 24 12.64 -35.74 -21.16
N THR A 25 13.85 -35.85 -20.62
CA THR A 25 14.13 -36.30 -19.24
C THR A 25 15.12 -35.34 -18.60
N THR A 26 15.37 -35.49 -17.30
CA THR A 26 16.52 -34.82 -16.66
C THR A 26 17.84 -35.41 -17.19
N ASN A 27 18.96 -34.75 -16.93
CA ASN A 27 20.28 -35.23 -17.34
C ASN A 27 20.66 -36.59 -16.71
N THR A 28 20.00 -36.99 -15.63
CA THR A 28 20.15 -38.30 -14.96
C THR A 28 19.18 -39.37 -15.50
N GLY A 29 18.27 -39.01 -16.41
CA GLY A 29 17.26 -39.91 -16.99
C GLY A 29 15.96 -39.98 -16.20
N ASP A 30 15.81 -39.19 -15.13
CA ASP A 30 14.58 -39.13 -14.33
C ASP A 30 13.46 -38.35 -15.04
N THR A 31 12.24 -38.51 -14.54
CA THR A 31 11.07 -37.74 -15.00
C THR A 31 11.27 -36.24 -14.79
N LEU A 32 10.67 -35.43 -15.67
CA LEU A 32 10.68 -33.97 -15.55
C LEU A 32 10.06 -33.53 -14.22
N PRO A 33 10.50 -32.39 -13.64
CA PRO A 33 9.84 -31.78 -12.50
C PRO A 33 8.35 -31.57 -12.78
N SER A 34 7.50 -31.67 -11.75
CA SER A 34 6.04 -31.58 -11.89
C SER A 34 5.54 -30.28 -12.54
N TRP A 35 6.34 -29.22 -12.52
CA TRP A 35 6.02 -27.94 -13.15
C TRP A 35 6.42 -27.86 -14.63
N LEU A 36 7.20 -28.80 -15.15
CA LEU A 36 7.77 -28.79 -16.50
C LEU A 36 7.15 -29.90 -17.34
N THR A 37 6.57 -29.54 -18.48
CA THR A 37 5.99 -30.47 -19.45
C THR A 37 6.69 -30.34 -20.80
N PHE A 38 6.92 -31.48 -21.46
CA PHE A 38 7.35 -31.52 -22.86
C PHE A 38 6.23 -32.09 -23.74
N ASN A 39 5.80 -31.32 -24.72
CA ASN A 39 4.88 -31.80 -25.76
C ASN A 39 5.70 -32.22 -26.99
N PRO A 40 5.79 -33.53 -27.31
CA PRO A 40 6.62 -34.01 -28.41
C PRO A 40 6.04 -33.65 -29.79
N THR A 41 4.72 -33.51 -29.91
CA THR A 41 4.04 -33.14 -31.17
C THR A 41 4.35 -31.71 -31.56
N THR A 42 4.28 -30.78 -30.60
CA THR A 42 4.58 -29.35 -30.83
C THR A 42 6.03 -29.00 -30.50
N ARG A 43 6.85 -29.98 -30.11
CA ARG A 43 8.25 -29.83 -29.69
C ARG A 43 8.45 -28.72 -28.65
N THR A 44 7.50 -28.56 -27.74
CA THR A 44 7.44 -27.40 -26.83
C THR A 44 7.63 -27.82 -25.38
N LEU A 45 8.58 -27.18 -24.71
CA LEU A 45 8.71 -27.18 -23.26
C LEU A 45 7.87 -26.03 -22.69
N SER A 46 7.03 -26.32 -21.70
CA SER A 46 6.23 -25.29 -21.03
C SER A 46 6.07 -25.60 -19.55
N GLY A 47 5.82 -24.57 -18.76
CA GLY A 47 5.71 -24.73 -17.32
C GLY A 47 5.74 -23.42 -16.55
N THR A 48 5.58 -23.51 -15.23
CA THR A 48 5.80 -22.40 -14.30
C THR A 48 6.74 -22.87 -13.19
N PRO A 49 8.03 -22.47 -13.20
CA PRO A 49 8.98 -22.90 -12.19
C PRO A 49 8.49 -22.63 -10.76
N THR A 50 8.83 -23.52 -9.84
CA THR A 50 8.53 -23.35 -8.40
C THR A 50 9.74 -22.85 -7.60
N THR A 51 10.94 -22.99 -8.16
CA THR A 51 12.24 -22.61 -7.58
C THR A 51 13.18 -22.16 -8.71
N GLY A 52 14.17 -21.33 -8.40
CA GLY A 52 15.21 -20.98 -9.34
C GLY A 52 16.32 -22.02 -9.39
N GLY A 53 17.40 -21.69 -10.10
CA GLY A 53 18.55 -22.57 -10.29
C GLY A 53 18.69 -23.08 -11.73
N THR A 54 19.49 -24.13 -11.92
CA THR A 54 19.75 -24.69 -13.25
C THR A 54 19.26 -26.13 -13.30
N ILE A 55 18.46 -26.44 -14.34
CA ILE A 55 18.04 -27.79 -14.64
C ILE A 55 18.67 -28.22 -15.95
N ASN A 56 19.38 -29.33 -15.92
CA ASN A 56 19.93 -29.95 -17.11
C ASN A 56 18.97 -31.06 -17.57
N LEU A 57 18.62 -31.00 -18.85
CA LEU A 57 17.70 -31.92 -19.51
C LEU A 57 18.44 -32.71 -20.59
N ASN A 58 17.97 -33.91 -20.84
CA ASN A 58 18.30 -34.68 -22.04
C ASN A 58 17.06 -34.73 -22.92
N LEU A 59 17.17 -34.14 -24.11
CA LEU A 59 16.17 -34.30 -25.17
C LEU A 59 16.58 -35.49 -26.00
N SER A 60 15.66 -36.44 -26.24
CA SER A 60 15.96 -37.65 -27.00
C SER A 60 15.08 -37.77 -28.22
N ALA A 61 15.68 -38.20 -29.33
CA ALA A 61 14.98 -38.67 -30.52
C ALA A 61 15.21 -40.18 -30.66
N THR A 62 14.13 -40.93 -30.81
CA THR A 62 14.16 -42.39 -30.88
C THR A 62 13.42 -42.86 -32.13
N ASP A 63 14.04 -43.78 -32.86
CA ASP A 63 13.46 -44.49 -33.99
C ASP A 63 13.52 -46.02 -33.72
N GLU A 64 13.34 -46.84 -34.75
CA GLU A 64 13.40 -48.30 -34.63
C GLU A 64 14.84 -48.83 -34.44
N LEU A 65 15.86 -48.02 -34.74
CA LEU A 65 17.27 -48.41 -34.73
C LEU A 65 18.00 -47.97 -33.46
N GLY A 66 17.51 -46.97 -32.75
CA GLY A 66 18.08 -46.53 -31.49
C GLY A 66 17.58 -45.18 -31.00
N SER A 67 18.38 -44.59 -30.10
CA SER A 67 18.08 -43.30 -29.48
C SER A 67 19.33 -42.43 -29.46
N ILE A 68 19.17 -41.16 -29.82
CA ILE A 68 20.20 -40.13 -29.66
C ILE A 68 19.68 -39.04 -28.74
N SER A 69 20.58 -38.42 -27.98
CA SER A 69 20.23 -37.35 -27.04
C SER A 69 21.05 -36.08 -27.25
N ALA A 70 20.41 -34.94 -27.02
CA ALA A 70 21.04 -33.62 -26.99
C ALA A 70 20.79 -32.95 -25.62
N PRO A 71 21.82 -32.41 -24.97
CA PRO A 71 21.65 -31.73 -23.69
C PRO A 71 20.99 -30.35 -23.86
N LEU A 72 20.16 -29.97 -22.89
CA LEU A 72 19.57 -28.63 -22.79
C LEU A 72 19.64 -28.15 -21.34
N SER A 73 20.24 -26.98 -21.11
CA SER A 73 20.26 -26.35 -19.78
C SER A 73 19.20 -25.25 -19.70
N LEU A 74 18.27 -25.39 -18.76
CA LEU A 74 17.31 -24.36 -18.38
C LEU A 74 17.83 -23.61 -17.14
N LYS A 75 18.15 -22.33 -17.31
CA LYS A 75 18.53 -21.45 -16.20
C LYS A 75 17.32 -20.64 -15.74
N ILE A 76 16.87 -20.90 -14.53
CA ILE A 76 15.74 -20.23 -13.90
C ILE A 76 16.31 -19.19 -12.95
N LYS A 77 15.97 -17.92 -13.17
CA LYS A 77 16.37 -16.84 -12.28
C LYS A 77 15.61 -16.94 -10.97
N GLU A 78 16.28 -16.70 -9.84
CA GLU A 78 15.63 -16.40 -8.57
C GLU A 78 14.91 -15.04 -8.65
N VAL A 79 14.16 -14.64 -7.62
CA VAL A 79 13.36 -13.40 -7.64
C VAL A 79 13.70 -12.54 -6.44
N GLN A 80 14.12 -11.30 -6.68
CA GLN A 80 14.11 -10.23 -5.69
C GLN A 80 12.73 -9.60 -5.68
N SER A 81 12.14 -9.42 -4.51
CA SER A 81 10.80 -8.86 -4.37
C SER A 81 10.81 -7.61 -3.52
N LEU A 82 10.14 -6.56 -4.01
CA LEU A 82 9.77 -5.40 -3.18
C LEU A 82 8.27 -5.43 -2.86
N SER A 83 7.90 -5.12 -1.63
CA SER A 83 6.48 -5.02 -1.27
C SER A 83 6.23 -3.90 -0.27
N SER A 84 5.11 -3.22 -0.41
CA SER A 84 4.64 -2.25 0.58
C SER A 84 3.54 -2.82 1.48
N SER A 85 2.77 -1.94 2.13
CA SER A 85 1.60 -2.27 2.94
C SER A 85 0.53 -2.98 2.12
N THR A 86 0.02 -4.10 2.64
CA THR A 86 -1.09 -4.86 2.04
C THR A 86 -2.45 -4.23 2.32
N THR A 87 -2.54 -3.37 3.33
CA THR A 87 -3.71 -2.51 3.59
C THR A 87 -3.51 -1.15 2.96
N PRO A 88 -4.57 -0.51 2.42
CA PRO A 88 -4.45 0.83 1.87
C PRO A 88 -3.96 1.84 2.92
N ILE A 89 -2.94 2.62 2.57
CA ILE A 89 -2.42 3.70 3.40
C ILE A 89 -3.33 4.91 3.20
N ARG A 90 -3.81 5.48 4.31
CA ARG A 90 -4.65 6.67 4.27
C ARG A 90 -3.78 7.93 4.24
N TYR A 91 -4.18 8.93 3.46
CA TYR A 91 -3.45 10.20 3.41
C TYR A 91 -4.39 11.41 3.46
N GLN A 92 -3.96 12.46 4.16
CA GLN A 92 -4.65 13.75 4.27
C GLN A 92 -3.94 14.80 3.43
N ARG A 93 -4.53 15.98 3.21
CA ARG A 93 -3.94 17.08 2.43
C ARG A 93 -2.81 17.75 3.22
N ASN A 94 -1.73 18.16 2.54
CA ASN A 94 -0.59 18.89 3.12
C ASN A 94 0.07 18.14 4.29
N LYS A 95 -0.05 16.81 4.32
CA LYS A 95 0.45 15.96 5.39
C LYS A 95 1.44 14.95 4.83
N GLU A 96 2.39 14.60 5.68
CA GLU A 96 3.31 13.52 5.39
C GLU A 96 2.57 12.18 5.51
N LEU A 97 2.94 11.24 4.64
CA LEU A 97 2.53 9.85 4.72
C LEU A 97 3.77 8.96 4.61
N THR A 98 3.75 7.87 5.34
CA THR A 98 4.84 6.89 5.35
C THR A 98 4.45 5.67 4.53
N VAL A 99 5.29 5.30 3.57
CA VAL A 99 5.13 4.11 2.72
C VAL A 99 6.28 3.16 3.03
N PRO A 100 6.04 2.06 3.76
CA PRO A 100 7.10 1.10 4.06
C PRO A 100 7.50 0.36 2.78
N ILE A 101 8.79 0.09 2.61
CA ILE A 101 9.30 -0.84 1.60
C ILE A 101 9.88 -2.05 2.32
N ASN A 102 9.41 -3.23 1.96
CA ASN A 102 9.94 -4.52 2.38
C ASN A 102 10.65 -5.19 1.21
N TYR A 103 11.61 -6.03 1.52
CA TYR A 103 12.41 -6.78 0.57
C TYR A 103 12.57 -8.23 0.98
N SER A 104 12.53 -9.11 -0.01
CA SER A 104 12.79 -10.52 0.14
C SER A 104 13.42 -11.10 -1.13
N THR A 105 13.96 -12.31 -1.03
CA THR A 105 14.32 -13.13 -2.18
C THR A 105 13.61 -14.48 -2.12
N SER A 106 13.39 -15.11 -3.27
CA SER A 106 12.74 -16.43 -3.36
C SER A 106 13.54 -17.55 -2.70
N ASP A 107 14.86 -17.40 -2.61
CA ASP A 107 15.81 -18.36 -2.05
C ASP A 107 16.26 -18.02 -0.62
N SER A 108 15.74 -16.91 -0.06
CA SER A 108 16.15 -16.37 1.25
C SER A 108 17.63 -15.99 1.38
N SER A 109 18.33 -15.77 0.25
CA SER A 109 19.73 -15.34 0.22
C SER A 109 19.90 -13.81 0.23
N THR A 110 21.08 -13.36 0.66
CA THR A 110 21.54 -11.98 0.39
C THR A 110 22.04 -11.83 -1.05
N THR A 111 22.06 -10.61 -1.56
CA THR A 111 22.46 -10.29 -2.93
C THR A 111 23.49 -9.16 -2.97
N THR A 112 23.94 -8.82 -4.18
CA THR A 112 24.87 -7.70 -4.44
C THR A 112 24.21 -6.33 -4.42
N GLY A 113 22.88 -6.26 -4.27
CA GLY A 113 22.14 -5.01 -4.33
C GLY A 113 20.85 -5.12 -5.14
N LEU A 114 20.24 -3.97 -5.37
CA LEU A 114 19.03 -3.79 -6.17
C LEU A 114 18.93 -2.34 -6.65
N SER A 115 18.69 -2.16 -7.95
CA SER A 115 18.29 -0.87 -8.53
C SER A 115 16.83 -0.92 -8.98
N PHE A 116 16.04 0.04 -8.53
CA PHE A 116 14.61 0.09 -8.80
C PHE A 116 14.11 1.54 -8.90
N LYS A 117 12.90 1.72 -9.40
CA LYS A 117 12.21 3.00 -9.43
C LYS A 117 11.00 2.96 -8.50
N VAL A 118 10.73 4.09 -7.87
CA VAL A 118 9.51 4.32 -7.08
C VAL A 118 8.64 5.30 -7.85
N HIS A 119 7.49 4.85 -8.32
CA HIS A 119 6.56 5.64 -9.12
C HIS A 119 5.47 6.24 -8.22
N PHE A 120 5.08 7.48 -8.50
CA PHE A 120 4.07 8.21 -7.75
C PHE A 120 3.38 9.27 -8.63
N ASN A 121 2.20 9.71 -8.20
CA ASN A 121 1.49 10.82 -8.85
C ASN A 121 2.00 12.16 -8.30
N SER A 122 2.78 12.89 -9.10
CA SER A 122 3.36 14.20 -8.74
C SER A 122 2.35 15.33 -8.65
N SER A 123 1.15 15.14 -9.22
CA SER A 123 0.03 16.07 -9.03
C SER A 123 -0.60 15.94 -7.65
N LEU A 124 -0.45 14.81 -6.96
CA LEU A 124 -0.99 14.55 -5.62
C LEU A 124 0.07 14.59 -4.52
N LEU A 125 1.29 14.15 -4.82
CA LEU A 125 2.34 13.91 -3.85
C LEU A 125 3.64 14.64 -4.24
N SER A 126 4.40 15.00 -3.22
CA SER A 126 5.78 15.46 -3.33
C SER A 126 6.69 14.55 -2.52
N PHE A 127 7.96 14.50 -2.93
CA PHE A 127 8.99 13.71 -2.28
C PHE A 127 10.27 14.55 -2.19
N ASP A 128 10.93 14.52 -1.04
CA ASP A 128 12.25 15.12 -0.86
C ASP A 128 13.31 14.03 -1.01
N SER A 129 14.14 14.10 -2.06
CA SER A 129 15.22 13.12 -2.29
C SER A 129 16.28 13.07 -1.18
N THR A 130 16.35 14.09 -0.32
CA THR A 130 17.32 14.21 0.76
C THR A 130 16.81 13.58 2.05
N THR A 131 15.54 13.86 2.39
CA THR A 131 14.94 13.50 3.69
C THR A 131 13.84 12.44 3.57
N GLY A 132 13.36 12.16 2.36
CA GLY A 132 12.22 11.31 2.06
C GLY A 132 12.45 9.81 2.24
N ILE A 133 13.63 9.37 2.71
CA ILE A 133 13.85 7.97 3.10
C ILE A 133 14.39 7.91 4.52
N THR A 134 13.63 7.28 5.41
CA THR A 134 13.96 7.10 6.83
C THR A 134 13.99 5.62 7.21
N ASN A 135 14.36 5.31 8.44
CA ASN A 135 14.36 3.94 8.99
C ASN A 135 15.06 2.91 8.10
N LYS A 136 16.15 3.32 7.45
CA LYS A 136 16.94 2.48 6.56
C LYS A 136 17.59 1.36 7.36
N THR A 137 17.44 0.12 6.90
CA THR A 137 18.16 -1.06 7.44
C THR A 137 19.66 -0.87 7.43
N GLN A 138 20.18 -0.19 6.41
CA GLN A 138 21.57 0.21 6.29
C GLN A 138 21.62 1.57 5.59
N ALA A 139 21.97 2.62 6.33
CA ALA A 139 21.88 4.00 5.85
C ALA A 139 22.80 4.28 4.64
N ASP A 140 23.99 3.70 4.62
CA ASP A 140 25.08 4.09 3.71
C ASP A 140 24.99 3.50 2.30
N LEU A 141 24.00 2.65 2.02
CA LEU A 141 23.88 1.96 0.72
C LEU A 141 22.85 2.59 -0.23
N PHE A 142 21.97 3.47 0.27
CA PHE A 142 20.91 4.08 -0.55
C PHE A 142 21.45 5.27 -1.34
N GLN A 143 21.50 5.12 -2.66
CA GLN A 143 21.70 6.22 -3.60
C GLN A 143 20.36 6.60 -4.22
N ILE A 144 19.88 7.80 -3.91
CA ILE A 144 18.59 8.33 -4.36
C ILE A 144 18.88 9.31 -5.49
N GLY A 145 18.36 9.06 -6.69
CA GLY A 145 18.48 10.00 -7.80
C GLY A 145 17.40 11.08 -7.79
N ALA A 146 17.53 12.04 -8.70
CA ALA A 146 16.53 13.09 -8.89
C ALA A 146 15.19 12.50 -9.39
N ILE A 147 14.10 13.18 -9.05
CA ILE A 147 12.76 12.87 -9.56
C ILE A 147 12.74 13.06 -11.09
N GLN A 148 12.18 12.09 -11.80
CA GLN A 148 12.01 12.09 -13.25
C GLN A 148 10.54 11.89 -13.63
N GLN A 149 10.16 12.31 -14.83
CA GLN A 149 8.82 12.08 -15.37
C GLN A 149 8.69 10.66 -15.91
N ASP A 150 7.54 10.02 -15.71
CA ASP A 150 7.23 8.68 -16.25
C ASP A 150 6.43 8.74 -17.56
N THR A 151 6.96 9.42 -18.57
CA THR A 151 6.26 9.56 -19.86
C THR A 151 6.14 8.23 -20.63
N ALA A 152 6.99 7.26 -20.29
CA ALA A 152 7.00 5.94 -20.90
C ALA A 152 6.06 4.94 -20.19
N ASN A 153 5.36 5.37 -19.13
CA ASN A 153 4.44 4.55 -18.36
C ASN A 153 5.07 3.21 -17.94
N THR A 154 6.28 3.29 -17.37
CA THR A 154 7.12 2.09 -17.16
C THR A 154 6.58 1.12 -16.13
N ASP A 155 5.68 1.57 -15.25
CA ASP A 155 4.92 0.75 -14.31
C ASP A 155 3.52 0.33 -14.82
N ASN A 156 3.17 0.73 -16.05
CA ASN A 156 1.86 0.56 -16.67
C ASN A 156 0.69 1.23 -15.91
N ASP A 157 0.97 2.23 -15.07
CA ASP A 157 -0.01 3.09 -14.41
C ASP A 157 0.18 4.55 -14.85
N ALA A 158 -0.63 5.01 -15.81
CA ALA A 158 -0.49 6.37 -16.35
C ALA A 158 -0.81 7.47 -15.34
N THR A 159 -1.34 7.12 -14.15
CA THR A 159 -1.62 8.10 -13.09
C THR A 159 -0.39 8.38 -12.22
N THR A 160 0.59 7.50 -12.19
CA THR A 160 1.87 7.67 -11.50
C THR A 160 2.89 8.32 -12.44
N ASP A 161 2.67 9.61 -12.71
CA ASP A 161 3.37 10.39 -13.73
C ASP A 161 4.85 10.73 -13.44
N SER A 162 5.40 10.31 -12.30
CA SER A 162 6.80 10.57 -11.91
C SER A 162 7.41 9.38 -11.19
N PHE A 163 8.74 9.26 -11.26
CA PHE A 163 9.48 8.25 -10.49
C PHE A 163 10.77 8.77 -9.87
N ILE A 164 11.21 8.10 -8.81
CA ILE A 164 12.50 8.29 -8.14
C ILE A 164 13.34 7.02 -8.37
N PRO A 165 14.50 7.11 -9.06
CA PRO A 165 15.42 5.98 -9.13
C PRO A 165 16.17 5.82 -7.81
N ILE A 166 16.20 4.59 -7.29
CA ILE A 166 16.92 4.21 -6.08
C ILE A 166 17.87 3.06 -6.43
N ASN A 167 19.15 3.25 -6.13
CA ASN A 167 20.16 2.22 -6.24
C ASN A 167 20.66 1.84 -4.84
N ILE A 168 20.68 0.55 -4.56
CA ILE A 168 21.26 -0.02 -3.35
C ILE A 168 22.34 -1.00 -3.79
N ALA A 169 23.61 -0.71 -3.51
CA ALA A 169 24.72 -1.54 -3.92
C ALA A 169 25.49 -2.08 -2.71
N SER A 170 25.78 -3.38 -2.69
CA SER A 170 26.66 -4.00 -1.70
C SER A 170 27.85 -4.67 -2.38
N PHE A 171 29.03 -4.10 -2.14
CA PHE A 171 30.29 -4.63 -2.66
C PHE A 171 30.70 -5.97 -2.01
N THR A 172 30.05 -6.36 -0.91
CA THR A 172 30.32 -7.63 -0.21
C THR A 172 29.32 -8.74 -0.55
N GLY A 173 28.27 -8.46 -1.33
CA GLY A 173 27.22 -9.44 -1.64
C GLY A 173 26.33 -9.81 -0.45
N GLN A 174 26.38 -9.03 0.63
CA GLN A 174 25.65 -9.27 1.88
C GLN A 174 24.45 -8.33 2.04
N PHE A 175 23.83 -7.87 0.95
CA PHE A 175 22.63 -7.04 1.04
C PHE A 175 21.35 -7.90 1.11
N PRO A 176 20.44 -7.66 2.06
CA PRO A 176 20.59 -6.89 3.29
C PRO A 176 21.38 -7.67 4.37
N THR A 177 22.17 -6.98 5.19
CA THR A 177 23.02 -7.64 6.22
C THR A 177 22.21 -8.22 7.37
N ALA A 178 20.98 -7.73 7.56
CA ALA A 178 20.01 -8.26 8.52
C ALA A 178 19.40 -9.60 8.07
N GLY A 179 19.68 -10.06 6.84
CA GLY A 179 19.01 -11.18 6.20
C GLY A 179 17.69 -10.79 5.52
N VAL A 180 16.99 -11.79 4.98
CA VAL A 180 15.69 -11.63 4.31
C VAL A 180 14.67 -12.61 4.89
N PRO A 181 13.36 -12.25 4.96
CA PRO A 181 12.78 -10.96 4.56
C PRO A 181 13.09 -9.82 5.55
N VAL A 182 13.10 -8.58 5.07
CA VAL A 182 13.35 -7.40 5.91
C VAL A 182 12.56 -6.18 5.44
N LYS A 183 12.18 -5.30 6.37
CA LYS A 183 11.72 -3.94 6.03
C LYS A 183 12.93 -3.09 5.67
N LEU A 184 13.11 -2.70 4.40
CA LEU A 184 14.29 -1.95 3.93
C LEU A 184 14.35 -0.52 4.46
N ALA A 185 13.25 0.21 4.36
CA ALA A 185 13.15 1.63 4.68
C ALA A 185 11.69 2.09 4.72
N ASP A 186 11.49 3.33 5.17
CA ASP A 186 10.24 4.08 5.04
C ASP A 186 10.43 5.22 4.03
N LEU A 187 9.58 5.26 3.01
CA LEU A 187 9.47 6.42 2.13
C LEU A 187 8.51 7.45 2.74
N ILE A 188 8.96 8.69 2.86
CA ILE A 188 8.17 9.81 3.36
C ILE A 188 7.76 10.68 2.18
N PHE A 189 6.49 10.60 1.81
CA PHE A 189 5.87 11.51 0.85
C PHE A 189 5.11 12.58 1.59
N LYS A 190 4.97 13.77 0.99
CA LYS A 190 4.06 14.80 1.46
C LYS A 190 2.99 15.03 0.41
N SER A 191 1.73 14.85 0.79
CA SER A 191 0.61 15.22 -0.08
C SER A 191 0.59 16.73 -0.32
N LEU A 192 0.25 17.14 -1.54
CA LEU A 192 0.25 18.55 -1.89
C LEU A 192 -0.90 19.29 -1.22
N ASP A 193 -0.67 20.55 -0.87
CA ASP A 193 -1.70 21.49 -0.41
C ASP A 193 -2.44 22.11 -1.59
N LYS A 194 -3.10 21.27 -2.39
CA LYS A 194 -3.87 21.71 -3.55
C LYS A 194 -5.31 21.24 -3.42
N PRO A 195 -6.31 22.11 -3.68
CA PRO A 195 -7.67 21.66 -3.93
C PRO A 195 -7.67 20.93 -5.27
N ILE A 196 -7.60 19.61 -5.23
CA ILE A 196 -7.69 18.79 -6.42
C ILE A 196 -9.14 18.30 -6.46
N ASP A 197 -9.84 18.73 -7.52
CA ASP A 197 -11.26 18.53 -7.79
C ASP A 197 -12.24 19.24 -6.81
N PRO A 198 -12.98 20.27 -7.26
CA PRO A 198 -14.01 20.95 -6.46
C PRO A 198 -15.19 20.06 -6.04
N ILE A 199 -15.32 18.85 -6.61
CA ILE A 199 -16.46 17.95 -6.41
C ILE A 199 -16.04 16.66 -5.67
N THR A 200 -14.78 16.21 -5.75
CA THR A 200 -14.37 14.88 -5.23
C THR A 200 -13.22 14.85 -4.23
N GLY A 201 -12.49 15.95 -4.01
CA GLY A 201 -11.38 15.96 -3.06
C GLY A 201 -10.17 15.10 -3.46
N LEU A 202 -9.33 14.75 -2.48
CA LEU A 202 -8.13 13.92 -2.66
C LEU A 202 -8.50 12.60 -3.39
N LYS A 203 -7.69 12.14 -4.34
CA LYS A 203 -8.00 10.98 -5.19
C LYS A 203 -7.22 9.73 -4.77
N ASP A 204 -7.77 8.57 -5.06
CA ASP A 204 -7.02 7.32 -4.93
C ASP A 204 -5.77 7.37 -5.81
N THR A 205 -4.65 6.86 -5.30
CA THR A 205 -3.41 6.73 -6.04
C THR A 205 -2.60 5.53 -5.53
N SER A 206 -1.40 5.35 -6.04
CA SER A 206 -0.55 4.20 -5.79
C SER A 206 0.90 4.65 -5.63
N ILE A 207 1.70 3.83 -4.95
CA ILE A 207 3.16 3.85 -5.09
C ILE A 207 3.55 2.52 -5.73
N ASN A 208 4.01 2.59 -6.98
CA ASN A 208 4.42 1.40 -7.73
C ASN A 208 5.95 1.27 -7.73
N PHE A 209 6.44 0.06 -7.96
CA PHE A 209 7.86 -0.22 -8.06
C PHE A 209 8.16 -0.96 -9.36
N THR A 210 9.19 -0.53 -10.07
CA THR A 210 9.71 -1.25 -11.24
C THR A 210 11.20 -1.50 -11.09
N GLU A 211 11.67 -2.59 -11.69
CA GLU A 211 13.10 -2.90 -11.75
C GLU A 211 13.81 -1.89 -12.65
N THR A 212 15.01 -1.49 -12.24
CA THR A 212 16.02 -1.01 -13.19
C THR A 212 17.07 -2.08 -13.42
N GLU A 213 17.60 -2.68 -12.34
CA GLU A 213 18.54 -3.80 -12.40
C GLU A 213 18.48 -4.66 -11.12
N ALA A 214 18.17 -5.94 -11.28
CA ALA A 214 18.27 -6.99 -10.26
C ALA A 214 19.68 -7.59 -10.20
N ALA A 215 20.01 -8.22 -9.07
CA ALA A 215 21.26 -8.94 -8.90
C ALA A 215 21.42 -10.06 -9.94
N SER A 216 22.66 -10.39 -10.30
CA SER A 216 22.94 -11.45 -11.28
C SER A 216 22.31 -12.77 -10.87
N GLY A 217 21.55 -13.39 -11.77
CA GLY A 217 20.80 -14.61 -11.50
C GLY A 217 19.41 -14.38 -10.89
N TYR A 218 19.03 -13.13 -10.62
CA TYR A 218 17.71 -12.76 -10.15
C TYR A 218 16.91 -12.03 -11.25
N GLY A 219 15.59 -12.14 -11.16
CA GLY A 219 14.64 -11.19 -11.73
C GLY A 219 13.96 -10.40 -10.61
N PHE A 220 12.98 -9.58 -10.96
CA PHE A 220 12.28 -8.71 -10.02
C PHE A 220 10.78 -8.94 -10.00
N ALA A 221 10.19 -8.79 -8.82
CA ALA A 221 8.76 -8.68 -8.63
C ALA A 221 8.45 -7.56 -7.63
N ALA A 222 7.28 -6.94 -7.76
CA ALA A 222 6.86 -5.93 -6.81
C ALA A 222 5.37 -6.00 -6.46
N THR A 223 5.04 -5.54 -5.25
CA THR A 223 3.68 -5.27 -4.80
C THR A 223 3.57 -3.81 -4.37
N SER A 224 2.75 -3.05 -5.11
CA SER A 224 2.51 -1.62 -4.90
C SER A 224 1.82 -1.31 -3.58
N ALA A 225 1.97 -0.08 -3.11
CA ALA A 225 1.14 0.48 -2.05
C ALA A 225 -0.11 1.12 -2.64
N SER A 226 -1.30 0.81 -2.10
CA SER A 226 -2.51 1.57 -2.42
C SER A 226 -2.63 2.75 -1.47
N LEU A 227 -2.75 3.96 -2.02
CA LEU A 227 -2.99 5.19 -1.27
C LEU A 227 -4.43 5.64 -1.46
N LYS A 228 -5.12 5.87 -0.36
CA LYS A 228 -6.51 6.30 -0.37
C LYS A 228 -6.64 7.57 0.46
N PRO A 229 -7.40 8.56 0.00
CA PRO A 229 -7.63 9.75 0.79
C PRO A 229 -8.28 9.38 2.12
N LEU A 230 -7.86 10.04 3.19
CA LEU A 230 -8.64 10.07 4.41
C LEU A 230 -9.78 11.06 4.16
N SER A 231 -10.96 10.54 3.85
CA SER A 231 -12.14 11.36 3.54
C SER A 231 -12.61 12.18 4.73
N PHE A 232 -12.19 11.84 5.96
CA PHE A 232 -12.62 12.51 7.18
C PHE A 232 -11.48 12.60 8.19
N SER A 233 -11.30 13.77 8.81
CA SER A 233 -10.39 14.01 9.93
C SER A 233 -11.20 14.39 11.17
N LEU A 234 -10.72 14.03 12.37
CA LEU A 234 -11.31 14.53 13.61
C LEU A 234 -11.14 16.04 13.80
N ASP A 235 -10.25 16.70 13.06
CA ASP A 235 -10.19 18.17 13.00
C ASP A 235 -11.29 18.68 12.05
N VAL A 236 -12.50 18.87 12.60
CA VAL A 236 -13.71 19.09 11.81
C VAL A 236 -13.94 20.56 11.49
N ASP A 237 -13.33 21.48 12.25
CA ASP A 237 -13.30 22.91 11.96
C ASP A 237 -12.01 23.39 11.30
N ARG A 238 -11.03 22.51 11.10
CA ARG A 238 -9.79 22.72 10.33
C ARG A 238 -8.85 23.74 10.96
N ASP A 239 -8.87 23.89 12.28
CA ASP A 239 -7.98 24.80 13.00
C ASP A 239 -6.59 24.19 13.28
N GLY A 240 -6.37 22.93 12.88
CA GLY A 240 -5.12 22.20 13.07
C GLY A 240 -4.98 21.52 14.43
N LYS A 241 -5.99 21.61 15.29
CA LYS A 241 -6.05 20.96 16.60
C LYS A 241 -7.21 19.98 16.62
N VAL A 242 -7.15 19.00 17.52
CA VAL A 242 -8.27 18.10 17.79
C VAL A 242 -8.58 18.15 19.27
N THR A 243 -9.75 18.70 19.61
CA THR A 243 -10.14 18.96 20.99
C THR A 243 -11.50 18.36 21.34
N ALA A 244 -11.68 17.99 22.62
CA ALA A 244 -12.95 17.44 23.08
C ALA A 244 -14.11 18.44 22.98
N LEU A 245 -13.87 19.71 23.33
CA LEU A 245 -14.90 20.75 23.38
C LEU A 245 -15.06 21.53 22.07
N GLY A 246 -14.13 21.38 21.13
CA GLY A 246 -14.29 21.81 19.74
C GLY A 246 -14.83 20.66 18.92
N ASP A 247 -13.95 19.85 18.34
CA ASP A 247 -14.28 18.82 17.38
C ASP A 247 -15.17 17.71 17.91
N GLY A 248 -14.80 17.13 19.06
CA GLY A 248 -15.57 16.06 19.68
C GLY A 248 -17.01 16.51 19.97
N LEU A 249 -17.17 17.77 20.39
CA LEU A 249 -18.47 18.39 20.63
C LEU A 249 -19.26 18.60 19.33
N MET A 250 -18.63 19.08 18.26
CA MET A 250 -19.28 19.23 16.95
C MET A 250 -19.71 17.89 16.37
N ILE A 251 -18.87 16.84 16.47
CA ILE A 251 -19.18 15.48 16.02
C ILE A 251 -20.38 14.92 16.78
N ILE A 252 -20.38 14.91 18.11
CA ILE A 252 -21.49 14.35 18.88
C ILE A 252 -22.79 15.14 18.64
N ARG A 253 -22.72 16.47 18.47
CA ARG A 253 -23.86 17.32 18.10
C ARG A 253 -24.45 16.93 16.75
N LYS A 254 -23.61 16.73 15.71
CA LYS A 254 -24.06 16.25 14.40
C LYS A 254 -24.82 14.92 14.53
N LEU A 255 -24.32 14.00 15.36
CA LEU A 255 -24.92 12.68 15.55
C LEU A 255 -26.26 12.71 16.31
N PHE A 256 -26.54 13.79 17.07
CA PHE A 256 -27.88 14.06 17.62
C PHE A 256 -28.87 14.58 16.55
N GLY A 257 -28.42 14.78 15.31
CA GLY A 257 -29.26 15.13 14.17
C GLY A 257 -29.86 16.53 14.27
N ALA A 258 -31.17 16.63 14.02
CA ALA A 258 -31.89 17.90 13.87
C ALA A 258 -31.80 18.82 15.10
N ALA A 259 -31.52 18.28 16.30
CA ALA A 259 -31.36 19.06 17.52
C ALA A 259 -30.21 20.09 17.44
N PHE A 260 -29.23 19.86 16.57
CA PHE A 260 -28.08 20.75 16.35
C PHE A 260 -27.93 21.13 14.87
N ALA A 261 -29.05 21.29 14.16
CA ALA A 261 -29.02 21.83 12.82
C ALA A 261 -28.57 23.30 12.81
N GLY A 262 -27.85 23.71 11.76
CA GLY A 262 -27.40 25.09 11.59
C GLY A 262 -26.33 25.49 12.62
N ASP A 263 -26.35 26.75 13.05
CA ASP A 263 -25.29 27.31 13.88
C ASP A 263 -25.16 26.65 15.26
N ALA A 264 -26.21 25.98 15.74
CA ALA A 264 -26.18 25.18 16.96
C ALA A 264 -25.07 24.11 16.95
N LEU A 265 -24.70 23.58 15.78
CA LEU A 265 -23.59 22.64 15.62
C LEU A 265 -22.27 23.25 16.13
N ILE A 266 -21.96 24.46 15.66
CA ILE A 266 -20.65 25.11 15.80
C ILE A 266 -20.60 26.11 16.97
N ASN A 267 -21.76 26.51 17.50
CA ASN A 267 -21.85 27.51 18.55
C ASN A 267 -21.02 27.12 19.79
N LYS A 268 -20.09 28.01 20.18
CA LYS A 268 -19.11 27.82 21.26
C LYS A 268 -18.16 26.62 21.11
N ALA A 269 -18.13 25.98 19.94
CA ALA A 269 -17.26 24.85 19.66
C ALA A 269 -16.22 25.20 18.59
N ILE A 270 -16.61 25.96 17.56
CA ILE A 270 -15.69 26.37 16.49
C ILE A 270 -14.58 27.27 17.01
N SER A 271 -13.35 26.96 16.61
CA SER A 271 -12.15 27.73 16.90
C SER A 271 -12.15 29.07 16.15
N PRO A 272 -11.70 30.17 16.77
CA PRO A 272 -11.44 31.42 16.07
C PRO A 272 -10.40 31.30 14.94
N ASP A 273 -9.53 30.30 15.02
CA ASP A 273 -8.48 30.01 14.04
C ASP A 273 -9.02 29.18 12.85
N SER A 274 -10.30 28.76 12.89
CA SER A 274 -10.90 27.97 11.82
C SER A 274 -10.88 28.74 10.48
N PRO A 275 -10.36 28.15 9.40
CA PRO A 275 -10.37 28.77 8.08
C PRO A 275 -11.79 29.01 7.55
N TYR A 276 -12.80 28.29 8.06
CA TYR A 276 -14.20 28.53 7.67
C TYR A 276 -14.71 29.90 8.07
N LEU A 277 -14.12 30.51 9.10
CA LEU A 277 -14.48 31.85 9.56
C LEU A 277 -13.89 32.97 8.70
N ASN A 278 -12.94 32.66 7.80
CA ASN A 278 -12.26 33.65 6.96
C ASN A 278 -11.72 34.86 7.75
N GLY A 279 -11.21 34.63 8.97
CA GLY A 279 -10.68 35.66 9.85
C GLY A 279 -11.73 36.54 10.55
N ILE A 280 -13.02 36.22 10.43
CA ILE A 280 -14.11 36.96 11.08
C ILE A 280 -14.50 36.27 12.40
N ALA A 281 -14.57 37.02 13.49
CA ALA A 281 -14.98 36.47 14.78
C ALA A 281 -16.42 35.93 14.74
N TYR A 282 -16.64 34.70 15.20
CA TYR A 282 -17.95 34.01 15.15
C TYR A 282 -19.12 34.83 15.70
N ASN A 283 -18.90 35.57 16.79
CA ASN A 283 -19.94 36.39 17.43
C ASN A 283 -20.36 37.62 16.59
N THR A 284 -19.57 38.01 15.60
CA THR A 284 -19.86 39.12 14.69
C THR A 284 -20.52 38.68 13.39
N LEU A 285 -20.55 37.37 13.12
CA LEU A 285 -21.19 36.83 11.92
C LEU A 285 -22.71 37.04 11.95
N THR A 286 -23.24 37.36 10.76
CA THR A 286 -24.70 37.35 10.52
C THR A 286 -25.25 35.92 10.65
N THR A 287 -26.57 35.80 10.81
CA THR A 287 -27.26 34.50 10.85
C THR A 287 -26.94 33.63 9.63
N GLN A 288 -26.91 34.24 8.43
CA GLN A 288 -26.61 33.52 7.20
C GLN A 288 -25.18 33.00 7.18
N GLN A 289 -24.19 33.84 7.53
CA GLN A 289 -22.80 33.41 7.55
C GLN A 289 -22.57 32.27 8.56
N LYS A 290 -23.21 32.31 9.73
CA LYS A 290 -23.15 31.19 10.69
C LYS A 290 -23.72 29.91 10.12
N ALA A 291 -24.84 30.00 9.40
CA ALA A 291 -25.44 28.85 8.73
C ALA A 291 -24.50 28.30 7.63
N ASP A 292 -23.84 29.16 6.85
CA ASP A 292 -22.89 28.76 5.80
C ASP A 292 -21.63 28.07 6.39
N VAL A 293 -21.10 28.58 7.50
CA VAL A 293 -20.00 27.94 8.25
C VAL A 293 -20.45 26.59 8.80
N ALA A 294 -21.63 26.54 9.43
CA ALA A 294 -22.17 25.31 9.99
C ALA A 294 -22.44 24.26 8.90
N ALA A 295 -22.86 24.67 7.70
CA ALA A 295 -23.04 23.78 6.57
C ALA A 295 -21.73 23.12 6.12
N GLN A 296 -20.61 23.86 6.11
CA GLN A 296 -19.29 23.31 5.81
C GLN A 296 -18.85 22.27 6.85
N VAL A 297 -19.01 22.58 8.14
CA VAL A 297 -18.69 21.63 9.22
C VAL A 297 -19.64 20.41 9.19
N HIS A 298 -20.93 20.61 8.90
CA HIS A 298 -21.89 19.53 8.73
C HIS A 298 -21.51 18.57 7.60
N ALA A 299 -21.03 19.11 6.47
CA ALA A 299 -20.58 18.32 5.32
C ALA A 299 -19.33 17.52 5.69
N ASN A 300 -18.34 18.15 6.33
CA ASN A 300 -17.12 17.48 6.80
C ASN A 300 -17.46 16.30 7.73
N ILE A 301 -18.30 16.49 8.75
CA ILE A 301 -18.68 15.38 9.64
C ILE A 301 -19.51 14.31 8.92
N GLN A 302 -20.31 14.69 7.91
CA GLN A 302 -21.06 13.74 7.11
C GLN A 302 -20.15 12.77 6.35
N GLU A 303 -19.00 13.23 5.85
CA GLU A 303 -18.01 12.37 5.19
C GLU A 303 -17.51 11.26 6.15
N GLY A 304 -17.35 11.57 7.44
CA GLY A 304 -16.96 10.59 8.47
C GLY A 304 -18.03 9.52 8.73
N ILE A 305 -19.31 9.91 8.63
CA ILE A 305 -20.45 8.99 8.76
C ILE A 305 -20.55 8.11 7.51
N ASP A 306 -20.53 8.70 6.32
CA ASP A 306 -20.73 8.00 5.05
C ASP A 306 -19.59 7.01 4.75
N SER A 307 -18.36 7.36 5.14
CA SER A 307 -17.18 6.48 5.05
C SER A 307 -17.10 5.41 6.14
N LYS A 308 -18.02 5.41 7.12
CA LYS A 308 -18.00 4.54 8.30
C LYS A 308 -16.73 4.67 9.14
N MET A 309 -16.03 5.80 9.03
CA MET A 309 -14.87 6.09 9.87
C MET A 309 -15.28 6.44 11.30
N LEU A 310 -16.39 7.16 11.44
CA LEU A 310 -16.98 7.48 12.74
C LEU A 310 -17.69 6.30 13.42
N ASP A 311 -17.88 5.16 12.74
CA ASP A 311 -18.26 3.90 13.39
C ASP A 311 -17.00 3.30 14.06
N VAL A 312 -16.74 3.73 15.31
CA VAL A 312 -15.49 3.46 16.03
C VAL A 312 -15.53 2.14 16.79
N ASP A 313 -16.72 1.64 17.10
CA ASP A 313 -16.90 0.30 17.67
C ASP A 313 -17.24 -0.77 16.65
N LYS A 314 -17.40 -0.44 15.37
CA LYS A 314 -17.61 -1.37 14.25
C LYS A 314 -18.90 -2.18 14.36
N ASP A 315 -19.94 -1.58 14.94
CA ASP A 315 -21.28 -2.18 15.03
C ASP A 315 -22.15 -1.90 13.78
N SER A 316 -21.59 -1.24 12.75
CA SER A 316 -22.23 -0.82 11.51
C SER A 316 -23.26 0.30 11.66
N LYS A 317 -23.36 0.92 12.84
CA LYS A 317 -24.16 2.13 13.10
C LYS A 317 -23.22 3.27 13.47
N THR A 318 -23.70 4.50 13.38
CA THR A 318 -22.97 5.67 13.86
C THR A 318 -23.91 6.52 14.68
N THR A 319 -23.73 6.52 15.99
CA THR A 319 -24.70 7.10 16.93
C THR A 319 -24.07 8.09 17.90
N ALA A 320 -24.87 9.05 18.39
CA ALA A 320 -24.38 10.07 19.33
C ALA A 320 -23.91 9.47 20.66
N LEU A 321 -24.67 8.52 21.22
CA LEU A 321 -24.40 7.92 22.53
C LEU A 321 -23.49 6.69 22.48
N GLY A 322 -23.25 6.13 21.29
CA GLY A 322 -22.19 5.16 21.04
C GLY A 322 -20.92 5.88 20.60
N ASP A 323 -20.74 6.01 19.28
CA ASP A 323 -19.53 6.53 18.65
C ASP A 323 -19.16 7.95 19.06
N GLY A 324 -20.12 8.87 18.97
CA GLY A 324 -19.89 10.28 19.32
C GLY A 324 -19.40 10.44 20.76
N LEU A 325 -19.97 9.64 21.67
CA LEU A 325 -19.58 9.61 23.07
C LEU A 325 -18.20 8.99 23.28
N MET A 326 -17.86 7.91 22.58
CA MET A 326 -16.52 7.30 22.64
C MET A 326 -15.45 8.24 22.07
N VAL A 327 -15.72 8.90 20.94
CA VAL A 327 -14.83 9.90 20.33
C VAL A 327 -14.56 11.04 21.32
N ILE A 328 -15.60 11.72 21.84
CA ILE A 328 -15.38 12.86 22.73
C ILE A 328 -14.69 12.46 24.05
N ARG A 329 -15.01 11.27 24.59
CA ARG A 329 -14.31 10.71 25.77
C ARG A 329 -12.83 10.50 25.51
N HIS A 330 -12.48 9.90 24.38
CA HIS A 330 -11.08 9.71 24.00
C HIS A 330 -10.33 11.03 23.90
N LEU A 331 -10.99 12.08 23.39
CA LEU A 331 -10.40 13.42 23.31
C LEU A 331 -10.21 14.11 24.67
N PHE A 332 -10.96 13.71 25.71
CA PHE A 332 -10.67 14.11 27.11
C PHE A 332 -9.46 13.36 27.71
N GLY A 333 -8.92 12.36 27.01
CA GLY A 333 -7.68 11.67 27.35
C GLY A 333 -7.81 10.77 28.57
N ALA A 334 -6.83 10.86 29.48
CA ALA A 334 -6.63 9.91 30.58
C ALA A 334 -7.86 9.73 31.50
N ALA A 335 -8.72 10.74 31.61
CA ALA A 335 -9.95 10.68 32.39
C ALA A 335 -10.92 9.57 31.92
N PHE A 336 -10.82 9.15 30.66
CA PHE A 336 -11.66 8.10 30.07
C PHE A 336 -10.84 6.95 29.47
N ALA A 337 -9.58 6.77 29.89
CA ALA A 337 -8.80 5.62 29.44
C ALA A 337 -9.39 4.29 29.93
N GLY A 338 -9.07 3.20 29.25
CA GLY A 338 -9.52 1.87 29.63
C GLY A 338 -11.02 1.67 29.44
N ALA A 339 -11.65 0.93 30.37
CA ALA A 339 -13.08 0.63 30.31
C ALA A 339 -13.98 1.89 30.30
N ALA A 340 -13.50 3.03 30.85
CA ALA A 340 -14.26 4.27 30.87
C ALA A 340 -14.56 4.83 29.47
N LEU A 341 -13.71 4.52 28.47
CA LEU A 341 -13.90 4.90 27.07
C LEU A 341 -15.23 4.37 26.55
N THR A 342 -15.43 3.05 26.70
CA THR A 342 -16.54 2.31 26.10
C THR A 342 -17.73 2.13 27.04
N ASN A 343 -17.57 2.39 28.35
CA ASN A 343 -18.61 2.13 29.35
C ASN A 343 -19.98 2.74 28.97
N LYS A 344 -20.99 1.87 28.82
CA LYS A 344 -22.37 2.19 28.39
C LYS A 344 -22.50 2.86 27.01
N ALA A 345 -21.42 2.92 26.23
CA ALA A 345 -21.40 3.48 24.88
C ALA A 345 -21.24 2.38 23.82
N ILE A 346 -20.40 1.39 24.08
CA ILE A 346 -20.17 0.29 23.13
C ILE A 346 -21.42 -0.57 22.94
N SER A 347 -21.73 -0.86 21.68
CA SER A 347 -22.84 -1.72 21.29
C SER A 347 -22.55 -3.20 21.58
N PRO A 348 -23.53 -4.00 22.03
CA PRO A 348 -23.40 -5.46 22.10
C PRO A 348 -23.12 -6.14 20.76
N ASP A 349 -23.46 -5.47 19.65
CA ASP A 349 -23.21 -5.94 18.28
C ASP A 349 -21.74 -5.68 17.84
N SER A 350 -20.99 -4.89 18.62
CA SER A 350 -19.59 -4.56 18.32
C SER A 350 -18.68 -5.80 18.47
N PRO A 351 -17.72 -6.02 17.55
CA PRO A 351 -16.68 -7.03 17.71
C PRO A 351 -15.73 -6.75 18.88
N TYR A 352 -15.77 -5.57 19.50
CA TYR A 352 -14.96 -5.21 20.65
C TYR A 352 -15.70 -5.36 21.99
N PHE A 353 -16.97 -5.76 21.96
CA PHE A 353 -17.81 -6.00 23.12
C PHE A 353 -17.49 -7.34 23.78
N GLY A 354 -17.63 -7.43 25.11
CA GLY A 354 -17.46 -8.68 25.87
C GLY A 354 -16.35 -8.62 26.92
N THR A 355 -15.91 -9.80 27.40
CA THR A 355 -14.85 -9.90 28.42
C THR A 355 -13.69 -10.76 27.88
N PRO A 356 -12.46 -10.22 27.77
CA PRO A 356 -12.11 -8.82 28.03
C PRO A 356 -12.60 -7.89 26.91
N ALA A 357 -13.16 -6.74 27.26
CA ALA A 357 -13.56 -5.71 26.29
C ALA A 357 -12.33 -5.12 25.63
N ASN A 358 -12.34 -4.95 24.31
CA ASN A 358 -11.19 -4.45 23.56
C ASN A 358 -11.25 -2.93 23.37
N PHE A 359 -11.24 -2.17 24.46
CA PHE A 359 -11.25 -0.70 24.43
C PHE A 359 -9.99 -0.12 23.73
N ALA A 360 -8.89 -0.86 23.69
CA ALA A 360 -7.68 -0.45 22.98
C ALA A 360 -7.90 -0.40 21.46
N ALA A 361 -8.66 -1.35 20.90
CA ALA A 361 -9.03 -1.33 19.48
C ALA A 361 -9.94 -0.14 19.14
N VAL A 362 -10.90 0.18 20.02
CA VAL A 362 -11.75 1.37 19.86
C VAL A 362 -10.91 2.64 19.88
N ALA A 363 -10.00 2.78 20.85
CA ALA A 363 -9.07 3.91 20.90
C ALA A 363 -8.23 4.03 19.62
N ALA A 364 -7.68 2.91 19.13
CA ALA A 364 -6.92 2.88 17.88
C ALA A 364 -7.75 3.32 16.67
N ASN A 365 -9.03 2.90 16.58
CA ASN A 365 -9.92 3.35 15.51
C ASN A 365 -10.14 4.87 15.54
N ILE A 366 -10.23 5.46 16.74
CA ILE A 366 -10.33 6.91 16.91
C ILE A 366 -9.01 7.60 16.51
N ASP A 367 -7.87 7.04 16.92
CA ASP A 367 -6.54 7.61 16.65
C ASP A 367 -6.20 7.64 15.16
N VAL A 368 -6.69 6.68 14.37
CA VAL A 368 -6.53 6.68 12.89
C VAL A 368 -7.17 7.92 12.23
N MET A 369 -8.15 8.56 12.87
CA MET A 369 -8.78 9.77 12.37
C MET A 369 -8.13 11.07 12.86
N ARG A 370 -7.20 11.00 13.82
CA ARG A 370 -6.47 12.18 14.27
C ARG A 370 -5.49 12.61 13.17
N PRO A 371 -5.40 13.92 12.86
CA PRO A 371 -4.35 14.40 11.98
C PRO A 371 -3.00 14.11 12.63
N VAL A 372 -2.07 13.57 11.83
CA VAL A 372 -0.67 13.29 12.23
C VAL A 372 0.13 14.59 12.29
#